data_AF-Q73MX5-F1
#
_entry.id   AF-Q73MX5-F1
#
_cell.length_a   1.000
_cell.length_b   1.000
_cell.length_c   1.000
_cell.angle_alpha   90.00
_cell.angle_beta   90.00
_cell.angle_gamma   90.00
#
_symmetry.space_group_name_H-M   'P 1'
#
loop_
_entity.id
_entity.type
_entity.pdbx_description
1 polymer ?
#
loop_
_entity_poly.entity_id
_entity_poly.type
_entity_poly.pdbx_seq_one_letter_code
_entity_poly.pdbx_strand_id
1 'polypeptide(L)'
;MEVQLQELVDKIKKDGVAAADEKAAEIIRAAEEKAKNIIEKAEAEAQESVKKAEAEALRFQKAAESSIDQAGRNTLISFRQGLLNELNAIIKAETAKNYDSAVLKNLIPEAVKGWVKTGNTENLSVILADKDLKELESSLSAALKDHIAKGMELKADSKIAGGFRIGTKDGSAYYDFSAEAVADLFSSYLSPKTAEILKNAAKEL
;
A
#
# COMPACT_ATOMS: atom_id res chain seq x y z
N MET A 1 99.66 -17.76 46.04
CA MET A 1 99.18 -17.35 44.71
C MET A 1 98.12 -18.30 44.17
N GLU A 2 98.31 -19.61 44.20
CA GLU A 2 97.35 -20.60 43.65
C GLU A 2 95.95 -20.53 44.30
N VAL A 3 95.88 -20.41 45.64
CA VAL A 3 94.61 -20.22 46.39
C VAL A 3 93.87 -18.94 45.97
N GLN A 4 94.59 -17.83 45.77
CA GLN A 4 94.00 -16.56 45.35
C GLN A 4 93.49 -16.61 43.90
N LEU A 5 94.16 -17.35 43.01
CA LEU A 5 93.67 -17.59 41.64
C LEU A 5 92.40 -18.43 41.65
N GLN A 6 92.34 -19.47 42.49
CA GLN A 6 91.16 -20.33 42.61
C GLN A 6 89.94 -19.55 43.15
N GLU A 7 90.13 -18.75 44.20
CA GLU A 7 89.07 -17.87 44.73
C GLU A 7 88.57 -16.87 43.68
N LEU A 8 89.46 -16.31 42.85
CA LEU A 8 89.09 -15.38 41.78
C LEU A 8 88.28 -16.09 40.68
N VAL A 9 88.68 -17.30 40.28
CA VAL A 9 87.95 -18.12 39.29
C VAL A 9 86.57 -18.51 39.82
N ASP A 10 86.48 -18.94 41.08
CA ASP A 10 85.21 -19.31 41.69
C ASP A 10 84.29 -18.10 41.84
N LYS A 11 84.84 -16.91 42.16
CA LYS A 11 84.09 -15.66 42.18
C LYS A 11 83.59 -15.24 40.79
N ILE A 12 84.44 -15.29 39.76
CA ILE A 12 84.04 -15.00 38.37
C ILE A 12 82.97 -15.97 37.89
N LYS A 13 83.11 -17.27 38.19
CA LYS A 13 82.08 -18.26 37.87
C LYS A 13 80.77 -17.95 38.59
N LYS A 14 80.82 -17.65 39.89
CA LYS A 14 79.63 -17.32 40.69
C LYS A 14 78.94 -16.05 40.18
N ASP A 15 79.70 -14.98 39.95
CA ASP A 15 79.18 -13.71 39.44
C ASP A 15 78.65 -13.86 38.00
N GLY A 16 79.32 -14.66 37.17
CA GLY A 16 78.89 -14.97 35.81
C GLY A 16 77.61 -15.80 35.76
N VAL A 17 77.48 -16.82 36.62
CA VAL A 17 76.24 -17.62 36.76
C VAL A 17 75.10 -16.75 37.30
N ALA A 18 75.36 -15.95 38.33
CA ALA A 18 74.36 -15.04 38.90
C ALA A 18 73.86 -14.02 37.84
N ALA A 19 74.76 -13.42 37.07
CA ALA A 19 74.39 -12.49 35.99
C ALA A 19 73.67 -13.19 34.82
N ALA A 20 73.99 -14.46 34.54
CA ALA A 20 73.28 -15.25 33.54
C ALA A 20 71.87 -15.63 34.02
N ASP A 21 71.71 -16.05 35.27
CA ASP A 21 70.43 -16.37 35.89
C ASP A 21 69.53 -15.15 35.98
N GLU A 22 70.07 -13.97 36.32
CA GLU A 22 69.34 -12.70 36.33
C GLU A 22 68.82 -12.36 34.93
N LYS A 23 69.68 -12.40 33.90
CA LYS A 23 69.26 -12.15 32.50
C LYS A 23 68.28 -13.20 31.99
N ALA A 24 68.45 -14.47 32.35
CA ALA A 24 67.50 -15.52 31.99
C ALA A 24 66.13 -15.27 32.63
N ALA A 25 66.10 -14.88 33.90
CA ALA A 25 64.88 -14.52 34.60
C ALA A 25 64.20 -13.29 33.99
N GLU A 26 64.97 -12.27 33.58
CA GLU A 26 64.44 -11.11 32.84
C GLU A 26 63.82 -11.49 31.50
N ILE A 27 64.48 -12.35 30.71
CA ILE A 27 63.97 -12.84 29.42
C ILE A 27 62.68 -13.64 29.61
N ILE A 28 62.64 -14.54 30.60
CA ILE A 28 61.46 -15.35 30.92
C ILE A 28 60.30 -14.45 31.34
N ARG A 29 60.52 -13.49 32.26
CA ARG A 29 59.48 -12.53 32.66
C ARG A 29 58.97 -11.72 31.47
N ALA A 30 59.85 -11.20 30.63
CA ALA A 30 59.46 -10.44 29.44
C ALA A 30 58.68 -11.30 28.43
N ALA A 31 59.02 -12.59 28.32
CA ALA A 31 58.29 -13.54 27.47
C ALA A 31 56.90 -13.87 28.05
N GLU A 32 56.80 -14.10 29.35
CA GLU A 32 55.54 -14.34 30.07
C GLU A 32 54.61 -13.13 29.98
N GLU A 33 55.13 -11.91 30.17
CA GLU A 33 54.37 -10.67 30.03
C GLU A 33 53.86 -10.48 28.59
N LYS A 34 54.70 -10.72 27.58
CA LYS A 34 54.28 -10.68 26.16
C LYS A 34 53.21 -11.73 25.86
N ALA A 35 53.38 -12.95 26.34
CA ALA A 35 52.40 -14.03 26.14
C ALA A 35 51.06 -13.69 26.78
N LYS A 36 51.08 -13.17 28.02
CA LYS A 36 49.88 -12.69 28.71
C LYS A 36 49.19 -11.57 27.92
N ASN A 37 49.93 -10.57 27.46
CA ASN A 37 49.37 -9.47 26.67
C ASN A 37 48.77 -9.94 25.34
N ILE A 38 49.35 -10.95 24.68
CA ILE A 38 48.80 -11.55 23.46
C ILE A 38 47.47 -12.26 23.76
N ILE A 39 47.40 -13.04 24.83
CA ILE A 39 46.18 -13.75 25.23
C ILE A 39 45.08 -12.76 25.61
N GLU A 40 45.38 -11.77 26.45
CA GLU A 40 44.41 -10.74 26.85
C GLU A 40 43.88 -9.96 25.64
N LYS A 41 44.76 -9.60 24.69
CA LYS A 41 44.35 -8.94 23.45
C LYS A 41 43.47 -9.85 22.59
N ALA A 42 43.83 -11.12 22.43
CA ALA A 42 43.05 -12.09 21.66
C ALA A 42 41.67 -12.34 22.28
N GLU A 43 41.59 -12.44 23.62
CA GLU A 43 40.32 -12.56 24.36
C GLU A 43 39.46 -11.31 24.19
N ALA A 44 40.05 -10.12 24.28
CA ALA A 44 39.33 -8.87 24.06
C ALA A 44 38.78 -8.75 22.63
N GLU A 45 39.58 -9.08 21.62
CA GLU A 45 39.16 -9.09 20.20
C GLU A 45 38.08 -10.15 19.94
N ALA A 46 38.18 -11.34 20.55
CA ALA A 46 37.17 -12.38 20.46
C ALA A 46 35.84 -11.93 21.10
N GLN A 47 35.89 -11.35 22.29
CA GLN A 47 34.69 -10.80 22.96
C GLN A 47 34.06 -9.66 22.16
N GLU A 48 34.87 -8.76 21.57
CA GLU A 48 34.37 -7.69 20.71
C GLU A 48 33.68 -8.27 19.45
N SER A 49 34.27 -9.30 18.85
CA SER A 49 33.71 -9.98 17.68
C SER A 49 32.38 -10.66 17.99
N VAL A 50 32.28 -11.34 19.13
CA VAL A 50 31.02 -11.95 19.60
C VAL A 50 29.95 -10.88 19.85
N LYS A 51 30.30 -9.79 20.55
CA LYS A 51 29.37 -8.68 20.80
C LYS A 51 28.86 -8.03 19.51
N LYS A 52 29.74 -7.84 18.52
CA LYS A 52 29.36 -7.32 17.19
C LYS A 52 28.42 -8.28 16.46
N ALA A 53 28.74 -9.58 16.47
CA ALA A 53 27.92 -10.61 15.84
C ALA A 53 26.52 -10.69 16.48
N GLU A 54 26.43 -10.66 17.82
CA GLU A 54 25.15 -10.63 18.54
C GLU A 54 24.33 -9.38 18.23
N ALA A 55 24.98 -8.20 18.19
CA ALA A 55 24.31 -6.94 17.85
C ALA A 55 23.77 -6.95 16.40
N GLU A 56 24.55 -7.49 15.46
CA GLU A 56 24.14 -7.62 14.07
C GLU A 56 23.02 -8.65 13.89
N ALA A 57 23.10 -9.80 14.55
CA ALA A 57 22.04 -10.81 14.55
C ALA A 57 20.72 -10.25 15.08
N LEU A 58 20.75 -9.51 16.19
CA LEU A 58 19.58 -8.85 16.75
C LEU A 58 19.01 -7.78 15.81
N ARG A 59 19.89 -7.00 15.16
CA ARG A 59 19.47 -6.00 14.17
C ARG A 59 18.81 -6.67 12.97
N PHE A 60 19.38 -7.75 12.46
CA PHE A 60 18.86 -8.52 11.34
C PHE A 60 17.49 -9.13 11.69
N GLN A 61 17.35 -9.74 12.87
CA GLN A 61 16.09 -10.29 13.34
C GLN A 61 14.98 -9.22 13.37
N LYS A 62 15.25 -8.06 13.98
CA LYS A 62 14.27 -6.95 14.04
C LYS A 62 13.90 -6.43 12.64
N ALA A 63 14.88 -6.34 11.74
CA ALA A 63 14.63 -5.94 10.36
C ALA A 63 13.78 -6.97 9.59
N ALA A 64 14.03 -8.26 9.80
CA ALA A 64 13.26 -9.35 9.20
C ALA A 64 11.82 -9.36 9.70
N GLU A 65 11.61 -9.24 11.02
CA GLU A 65 10.27 -9.15 11.64
C GLU A 65 9.47 -7.96 11.09
N SER A 66 10.09 -6.78 10.99
CA SER A 66 9.45 -5.60 10.40
C SER A 66 9.13 -5.78 8.91
N SER A 67 10.01 -6.46 8.16
CA SER A 67 9.78 -6.73 6.74
C SER A 67 8.61 -7.68 6.53
N ILE A 68 8.45 -8.69 7.38
CA ILE A 68 7.31 -9.62 7.35
C ILE A 68 6.00 -8.90 7.69
N ASP A 69 5.98 -8.04 8.73
CA ASP A 69 4.80 -7.23 9.07
C ASP A 69 4.39 -6.32 7.89
N GLN A 70 5.36 -5.65 7.26
CA GLN A 70 5.10 -4.82 6.08
C GLN A 70 4.56 -5.65 4.89
N ALA A 71 5.14 -6.83 4.63
CA ALA A 71 4.67 -7.72 3.58
C ALA A 71 3.23 -8.20 3.84
N GLY A 72 2.90 -8.54 5.10
CA GLY A 72 1.55 -8.90 5.52
C GLY A 72 0.55 -7.77 5.28
N ARG A 73 0.88 -6.55 5.71
CA ARG A 73 0.04 -5.35 5.48
C ARG A 73 -0.17 -5.08 4.00
N ASN A 74 0.90 -5.12 3.20
CA ASN A 74 0.83 -4.90 1.76
C ASN A 74 -0.04 -5.95 1.06
N THR A 75 0.03 -7.21 1.51
CA THR A 75 -0.81 -8.30 0.99
C THR A 75 -2.29 -8.04 1.29
N LEU A 76 -2.64 -7.66 2.53
CA LEU A 76 -4.02 -7.34 2.90
C LEU A 76 -4.57 -6.12 2.14
N ILE A 77 -3.76 -5.08 1.97
CA ILE A 77 -4.13 -3.89 1.20
C ILE A 77 -4.39 -4.26 -0.27
N SER A 78 -3.50 -5.05 -0.87
CA SER A 78 -3.61 -5.48 -2.27
C SER A 78 -4.84 -6.37 -2.48
N PHE A 79 -5.11 -7.29 -1.56
CA PHE A 79 -6.30 -8.14 -1.58
C PHE A 79 -7.59 -7.32 -1.51
N ARG A 80 -7.67 -6.38 -0.56
CA ARG A 80 -8.82 -5.47 -0.44
C ARG A 80 -9.03 -4.65 -1.71
N GLN A 81 -7.96 -4.10 -2.29
CA GLN A 81 -8.07 -3.33 -3.54
C GLN A 81 -8.54 -4.20 -4.70
N GLY A 82 -8.01 -5.43 -4.80
CA GLY A 82 -8.44 -6.40 -5.82
C GLY A 82 -9.93 -6.72 -5.72
N LEU A 83 -10.44 -6.98 -4.51
CA LEU A 83 -11.86 -7.23 -4.29
C LEU A 83 -12.75 -6.02 -4.61
N LEU A 84 -12.32 -4.80 -4.24
CA LEU A 84 -13.07 -3.59 -4.58
C LEU A 84 -13.10 -3.33 -6.08
N ASN A 85 -11.99 -3.60 -6.79
CA ASN A 85 -11.94 -3.49 -8.24
C ASN A 85 -12.89 -4.49 -8.91
N GLU A 86 -12.90 -5.75 -8.43
CA GLU A 86 -13.81 -6.78 -8.94
C GLU A 86 -15.28 -6.41 -8.69
N LEU A 87 -15.60 -5.94 -7.48
CA LEU A 87 -16.94 -5.46 -7.15
C LEU A 87 -17.36 -4.32 -8.09
N ASN A 88 -16.49 -3.35 -8.33
CA ASN A 88 -16.79 -2.24 -9.23
C ASN A 88 -16.99 -2.72 -10.68
N ALA A 89 -16.22 -3.72 -11.14
CA ALA A 89 -16.41 -4.32 -12.45
C ALA A 89 -17.77 -5.03 -12.56
N ILE A 90 -18.18 -5.79 -11.54
CA ILE A 90 -19.50 -6.43 -11.48
C ILE A 90 -20.60 -5.37 -11.50
N ILE A 91 -20.48 -4.31 -10.69
CA ILE A 91 -21.45 -3.20 -10.65
C ILE A 91 -21.59 -2.56 -12.04
N LYS A 92 -20.48 -2.27 -12.73
CA LYS A 92 -20.51 -1.68 -14.08
C LYS A 92 -21.19 -2.60 -15.08
N ALA A 93 -20.82 -3.89 -15.09
CA ALA A 93 -21.40 -4.87 -16.01
C ALA A 93 -22.90 -5.08 -15.77
N GLU A 94 -23.31 -5.31 -14.51
CA GLU A 94 -24.71 -5.53 -14.16
C GLU A 94 -25.54 -4.26 -14.30
N THR A 95 -25.01 -3.08 -14.01
CA THR A 95 -25.72 -1.81 -14.28
C THR A 95 -25.98 -1.69 -15.77
N ALA A 96 -24.94 -1.76 -16.62
CA ALA A 96 -25.11 -1.64 -18.07
C ALA A 96 -26.07 -2.68 -18.67
N LYS A 97 -26.03 -3.92 -18.17
CA LYS A 97 -26.90 -5.01 -18.62
C LYS A 97 -28.37 -4.81 -18.23
N ASN A 98 -28.64 -4.30 -17.03
CA ASN A 98 -30.01 -4.10 -16.53
C ASN A 98 -30.56 -2.70 -16.87
N TYR A 99 -29.77 -1.83 -17.51
CA TYR A 99 -30.20 -0.50 -17.95
C TYR A 99 -30.87 -0.52 -19.33
N ASP A 100 -31.87 -1.39 -19.45
CA ASP A 100 -32.59 -1.63 -20.70
C ASP A 100 -33.70 -0.59 -20.99
N SER A 101 -34.30 -0.71 -22.17
CA SER A 101 -35.40 0.14 -22.63
C SER A 101 -36.59 0.18 -21.67
N ALA A 102 -36.91 -0.92 -20.99
CA ALA A 102 -38.04 -0.97 -20.05
C ALA A 102 -37.76 -0.16 -18.78
N VAL A 103 -36.53 -0.24 -18.26
CA VAL A 103 -36.08 0.60 -17.14
C VAL A 103 -36.06 2.07 -17.55
N LEU A 104 -35.45 2.40 -18.70
CA LEU A 104 -35.34 3.78 -19.19
C LEU A 104 -36.71 4.42 -19.43
N LYS A 105 -37.66 3.68 -20.02
CA LYS A 105 -39.03 4.14 -20.25
C LYS A 105 -39.73 4.62 -18.96
N ASN A 106 -39.44 3.98 -17.83
CA ASN A 106 -40.02 4.35 -16.54
C ASN A 106 -39.17 5.39 -15.79
N LEU A 107 -37.84 5.31 -15.91
CA LEU A 107 -36.91 6.14 -15.17
C LEU A 107 -36.84 7.57 -15.68
N ILE A 108 -36.85 7.78 -17.00
CA ILE A 108 -36.74 9.10 -17.61
C ILE A 108 -37.89 10.03 -17.18
N PRO A 109 -39.17 9.62 -17.24
CA PRO A 109 -40.27 10.46 -16.76
C PRO A 109 -40.16 10.83 -15.28
N GLU A 110 -39.75 9.90 -14.42
CA GLU A 110 -39.57 10.19 -13.00
C GLU A 110 -38.36 11.12 -12.75
N ALA A 111 -37.28 10.99 -13.53
CA ALA A 111 -36.15 11.92 -13.48
C ALA A 111 -36.55 13.34 -13.91
N VAL A 112 -37.33 13.48 -14.99
CA VAL A 112 -37.87 14.77 -15.45
C VAL A 112 -38.76 15.40 -14.37
N LYS A 113 -39.67 14.61 -13.79
CA LYS A 113 -40.53 15.04 -12.69
C LYS A 113 -39.73 15.47 -11.46
N GLY A 114 -38.64 14.76 -11.15
CA GLY A 114 -37.68 15.13 -10.10
C GLY A 114 -37.04 16.49 -10.37
N TRP A 115 -36.56 16.71 -11.60
CA TRP A 115 -35.98 17.99 -12.01
C TRP A 115 -36.99 19.14 -11.91
N VAL A 116 -38.20 18.95 -12.42
CA VAL A 116 -39.25 19.99 -12.44
C VAL A 116 -39.62 20.46 -11.03
N LYS A 117 -39.53 19.57 -10.02
CA LYS A 117 -39.75 19.94 -8.60
C LYS A 117 -38.68 20.89 -8.04
N THR A 118 -37.51 20.99 -8.67
CA THR A 118 -36.46 21.94 -8.26
C THR A 118 -36.79 23.40 -8.63
N GLY A 119 -37.90 23.63 -9.35
CA GLY A 119 -38.35 24.95 -9.78
C GLY A 119 -37.83 25.38 -11.16
N ASN A 120 -36.87 24.64 -11.74
CA ASN A 120 -36.38 24.89 -13.08
C ASN A 120 -37.21 24.10 -14.11
N THR A 121 -38.19 24.74 -14.73
CA THR A 121 -39.19 24.07 -15.58
C THR A 121 -39.05 24.36 -17.07
N GLU A 122 -38.21 25.33 -17.46
CA GLU A 122 -38.08 25.80 -18.84
C GLU A 122 -36.77 25.33 -19.47
N ASN A 123 -36.80 25.12 -20.79
CA ASN A 123 -35.62 24.76 -21.59
C ASN A 123 -34.89 23.49 -21.15
N LEU A 124 -35.63 22.41 -20.87
CA LEU A 124 -35.05 21.10 -20.57
C LEU A 124 -34.71 20.32 -21.85
N SER A 125 -33.71 19.46 -21.75
CA SER A 125 -33.34 18.49 -22.77
C SER A 125 -33.03 17.15 -22.11
N VAL A 126 -33.52 16.08 -22.73
CA VAL A 126 -33.17 14.71 -22.38
C VAL A 126 -32.34 14.16 -23.54
N ILE A 127 -31.12 13.72 -23.23
CA ILE A 127 -30.14 13.25 -24.20
C ILE A 127 -29.91 11.76 -23.96
N LEU A 128 -30.09 10.94 -24.99
CA LEU A 128 -29.98 9.47 -24.93
C LEU A 128 -29.04 8.97 -26.02
N ALA A 129 -28.67 7.69 -25.97
CA ALA A 129 -28.05 7.03 -27.11
C ALA A 129 -28.99 7.03 -28.32
N ASP A 130 -28.44 7.09 -29.55
CA ASP A 130 -29.23 7.05 -30.80
C ASP A 130 -30.19 5.86 -30.88
N LYS A 131 -29.74 4.69 -30.38
CA LYS A 131 -30.52 3.46 -30.37
C LYS A 131 -31.71 3.57 -29.41
N ASP A 132 -31.45 4.00 -28.18
CA ASP A 132 -32.46 4.09 -27.13
C ASP A 132 -33.50 5.16 -27.45
N LEU A 133 -33.07 6.30 -28.02
CA LEU A 133 -33.99 7.34 -28.46
C LEU A 133 -34.96 6.79 -29.52
N LYS A 134 -34.47 6.13 -30.57
CA LYS A 134 -35.32 5.57 -31.63
C LYS A 134 -36.31 4.52 -31.11
N GLU A 135 -35.88 3.70 -30.15
CA GLU A 135 -36.72 2.66 -29.57
C GLU A 135 -37.79 3.22 -28.64
N LEU A 136 -37.46 4.28 -27.89
CA LEU A 136 -38.32 4.83 -26.85
C LEU A 136 -39.08 6.10 -27.24
N GLU A 137 -38.78 6.71 -28.39
CA GLU A 137 -39.29 8.01 -28.85
C GLU A 137 -40.80 8.14 -28.62
N SER A 138 -41.60 7.24 -29.19
CA SER A 138 -43.06 7.28 -29.08
C SER A 138 -43.53 7.22 -27.61
N SER A 139 -42.90 6.36 -26.81
CA SER A 139 -43.28 6.17 -25.40
C SER A 139 -42.90 7.38 -24.54
N LEU A 140 -41.73 7.98 -24.77
CA LEU A 140 -41.27 9.16 -24.06
C LEU A 140 -42.04 10.41 -24.50
N SER A 141 -42.33 10.56 -25.79
CA SER A 141 -43.17 11.65 -26.29
C SER A 141 -44.58 11.62 -25.71
N ALA A 142 -45.15 10.43 -25.51
CA ALA A 142 -46.44 10.28 -24.84
C ALA A 142 -46.34 10.61 -23.34
N ALA A 143 -45.35 10.07 -22.63
CA ALA A 143 -45.19 10.27 -21.19
C ALA A 143 -44.81 11.71 -20.81
N LEU A 144 -44.10 12.42 -21.69
CA LEU A 144 -43.56 13.75 -21.44
C LEU A 144 -44.23 14.85 -22.28
N LYS A 145 -45.41 14.56 -22.86
CA LYS A 145 -46.13 15.45 -23.79
C LYS A 145 -46.24 16.89 -23.29
N ASP A 146 -46.63 17.09 -22.02
CA ASP A 146 -46.82 18.42 -21.44
C ASP A 146 -45.50 19.18 -21.27
N HIS A 147 -44.40 18.47 -21.02
CA HIS A 147 -43.07 19.06 -20.93
C HIS A 147 -42.50 19.40 -22.31
N ILE A 148 -42.75 18.55 -23.32
CA ILE A 148 -42.39 18.82 -24.72
C ILE A 148 -43.14 20.04 -25.24
N ALA A 149 -44.44 20.16 -24.93
CA ALA A 149 -45.23 21.35 -25.29
C ALA A 149 -44.71 22.65 -24.65
N LYS A 150 -44.04 22.55 -23.50
CA LYS A 150 -43.33 23.67 -22.83
C LYS A 150 -41.91 23.88 -23.36
N GLY A 151 -41.53 23.19 -24.42
CA GLY A 151 -40.25 23.33 -25.10
C GLY A 151 -39.18 22.34 -24.67
N MET A 152 -39.48 21.27 -23.92
CA MET A 152 -38.49 20.21 -23.66
C MET A 152 -38.12 19.47 -24.96
N GLU A 153 -36.84 19.15 -25.15
CA GLU A 153 -36.35 18.41 -26.31
C GLU A 153 -35.83 17.02 -25.95
N LEU A 154 -36.04 16.05 -26.84
CA LEU A 154 -35.37 14.76 -26.82
C LEU A 154 -34.25 14.78 -27.88
N LYS A 155 -33.01 14.45 -27.49
CA LYS A 155 -31.83 14.47 -28.35
C LYS A 155 -31.09 13.15 -28.28
N ALA A 156 -30.41 12.82 -29.37
CA ALA A 156 -29.44 11.72 -29.40
C ALA A 156 -28.02 12.27 -29.24
N ASP A 157 -27.17 11.54 -28.52
CA ASP A 157 -25.73 11.76 -28.48
C ASP A 157 -24.99 10.42 -28.55
N SER A 158 -24.20 10.26 -29.61
CA SER A 158 -23.35 9.09 -29.85
C SER A 158 -22.31 8.82 -28.75
N LYS A 159 -22.01 9.79 -27.88
CA LYS A 159 -21.09 9.61 -26.75
C LYS A 159 -21.74 8.91 -25.55
N ILE A 160 -23.08 8.81 -25.50
CA ILE A 160 -23.78 8.06 -24.48
C ILE A 160 -23.87 6.60 -24.95
N ALA A 161 -23.11 5.72 -24.31
CA ALA A 161 -23.13 4.29 -24.63
C ALA A 161 -24.41 3.59 -24.12
N GLY A 162 -25.03 4.12 -23.07
CA GLY A 162 -26.29 3.64 -22.51
C GLY A 162 -26.76 4.53 -21.38
N GLY A 163 -28.08 4.64 -21.22
CA GLY A 163 -28.70 5.56 -20.26
C GLY A 163 -29.05 6.91 -20.86
N PHE A 164 -29.08 7.94 -20.02
CA PHE A 164 -29.50 9.28 -20.44
C PHE A 164 -28.88 10.40 -19.62
N ARG A 165 -28.93 11.61 -20.16
CA ARG A 165 -28.68 12.85 -19.42
C ARG A 165 -29.91 13.72 -19.45
N ILE A 166 -30.17 14.44 -18.37
CA ILE A 166 -31.19 15.48 -18.33
C ILE A 166 -30.51 16.79 -17.96
N GLY A 167 -30.79 17.86 -18.70
CA GLY A 167 -30.18 19.15 -18.42
C GLY A 167 -30.83 20.28 -19.18
N THR A 168 -30.37 21.49 -18.91
CA THR A 168 -30.78 22.68 -19.64
C THR A 168 -30.27 22.61 -21.08
N LYS A 169 -31.03 23.18 -22.03
CA LYS A 169 -30.69 23.16 -23.46
C LYS A 169 -29.36 23.83 -23.81
N ASP A 170 -28.98 24.83 -23.01
CA ASP A 170 -27.70 25.54 -23.13
C ASP A 170 -26.53 24.75 -22.55
N GLY A 171 -26.79 23.60 -21.91
CA GLY A 171 -25.78 22.76 -21.27
C GLY A 171 -25.21 23.34 -19.98
N SER A 172 -25.78 24.43 -19.45
CA SER A 172 -25.28 25.08 -18.22
C SER A 172 -25.44 24.21 -16.97
N ALA A 173 -26.47 23.35 -16.92
CA ALA A 173 -26.66 22.39 -15.86
C ALA A 173 -27.20 21.06 -16.41
N TYR A 174 -26.66 19.94 -15.93
CA TYR A 174 -27.17 18.61 -16.26
C TYR A 174 -26.97 17.64 -15.10
N TYR A 175 -27.81 16.61 -15.05
CA TYR A 175 -27.56 15.37 -14.31
C TYR A 175 -27.26 14.25 -15.28
N ASP A 176 -26.20 13.51 -14.97
CA ASP A 176 -25.77 12.35 -15.73
C ASP A 176 -26.37 11.08 -15.14
N PHE A 177 -27.29 10.47 -15.88
CA PHE A 177 -27.86 9.15 -15.60
C PHE A 177 -27.40 8.15 -16.67
N SER A 178 -26.19 8.29 -17.19
CA SER A 178 -25.57 7.24 -17.99
C SER A 178 -25.36 5.99 -17.14
N ALA A 179 -25.33 4.82 -17.77
CA ALA A 179 -25.06 3.55 -17.07
C ALA A 179 -23.74 3.60 -16.28
N GLU A 180 -22.73 4.30 -16.82
CA GLU A 180 -21.43 4.51 -16.15
C GLU A 180 -21.57 5.39 -14.90
N ALA A 181 -22.24 6.54 -15.00
CA ALA A 181 -22.43 7.43 -13.85
C ALA A 181 -23.23 6.75 -12.72
N VAL A 182 -24.26 5.98 -13.07
CA VAL A 182 -25.05 5.21 -12.11
C VAL A 182 -24.22 4.09 -11.47
N ALA A 183 -23.40 3.39 -12.26
CA ALA A 183 -22.51 2.36 -11.74
C ALA A 183 -21.45 2.95 -10.78
N ASP A 184 -20.90 4.12 -11.09
CA ASP A 184 -19.97 4.82 -10.22
C ASP A 184 -20.65 5.30 -8.93
N LEU A 185 -21.92 5.72 -9.00
CA LEU A 185 -22.72 6.04 -7.82
C LEU A 185 -22.91 4.80 -6.92
N PHE A 186 -23.30 3.66 -7.49
CA PHE A 186 -23.39 2.41 -6.73
C PHE A 186 -22.04 1.99 -6.15
N SER A 187 -20.97 2.12 -6.92
CA SER A 187 -19.59 1.82 -6.49
C SER A 187 -19.17 2.71 -5.32
N SER A 188 -19.46 4.01 -5.37
CA SER A 188 -19.15 4.94 -4.27
C SER A 188 -19.95 4.67 -2.99
N TYR A 189 -21.16 4.11 -3.12
CA TYR A 189 -21.97 3.70 -1.98
C TYR A 189 -21.54 2.34 -1.39
N LEU A 190 -21.25 1.36 -2.25
CA LEU A 190 -20.96 -0.02 -1.84
C LEU A 190 -19.49 -0.21 -1.44
N SER A 191 -18.54 0.42 -2.13
CA SER A 191 -17.11 0.24 -1.87
C SER A 191 -16.71 0.53 -0.41
N PRO A 192 -17.15 1.63 0.24
CA PRO A 192 -16.81 1.87 1.64
C PRO A 192 -17.37 0.81 2.59
N LYS A 193 -18.58 0.31 2.31
CA LYS A 193 -19.21 -0.75 3.12
C LYS A 193 -18.46 -2.07 2.97
N THR A 194 -18.12 -2.45 1.75
CA THR A 194 -17.32 -3.64 1.46
C THR A 194 -15.94 -3.54 2.10
N ALA A 195 -15.28 -2.38 1.98
CA ALA A 195 -13.98 -2.13 2.60
C ALA A 195 -14.02 -2.26 4.12
N GLU A 196 -15.09 -1.80 4.76
CA GLU A 196 -15.27 -1.91 6.21
C GLU A 196 -15.53 -3.37 6.65
N ILE A 197 -16.33 -4.13 5.89
CA ILE A 197 -16.52 -5.57 6.11
C ILE A 197 -15.16 -6.30 6.04
N LEU A 198 -14.36 -6.03 5.01
CA LEU A 198 -13.04 -6.64 4.84
C LEU A 198 -12.07 -6.26 5.96
N LYS A 199 -12.09 -5.00 6.38
CA LYS A 199 -11.25 -4.52 7.49
C LYS A 199 -11.61 -5.20 8.81
N ASN A 200 -12.90 -5.42 9.08
CA ASN A 200 -13.32 -6.08 10.32
C ASN A 200 -12.97 -7.58 10.30
N ALA A 201 -13.16 -8.26 9.18
CA ALA A 201 -12.73 -9.65 9.02
C ALA A 201 -11.21 -9.82 9.22
N ALA A 202 -10.39 -8.86 8.76
CA ALA A 202 -8.94 -8.93 8.92
C ALA A 202 -8.44 -8.68 10.37
N LYS A 203 -9.26 -8.08 11.25
CA LYS A 203 -8.92 -7.89 12.67
C LYS A 203 -9.19 -9.14 13.51
N GLU A 204 -9.99 -10.07 13.00
CA GLU A 204 -10.33 -11.32 13.69
C GLU A 204 -9.30 -12.43 13.44
N LEU A 205 -8.30 -12.16 12.60
CA LEU A 205 -7.14 -13.02 12.33
C LEU A 205 -5.96 -12.64 13.23
#